data_AF-A0AAN9QZW6-F1
#
_entry.id   AF-A0AAN9QZW6-F1
#
_cell.length_a   1.000
_cell.length_b   1.000
_cell.length_c   1.000
_cell.angle_alpha   90.00
_cell.angle_beta   90.00
_cell.angle_gamma   90.00
#
_symmetry.space_group_name_H-M   'P 1'
#
loop_
_entity.id
_entity.type
_entity.pdbx_description
1 polymer ?
#
loop_
_entity_poly.entity_id
_entity_poly.type
_entity_poly.pdbx_seq_one_letter_code
_entity_poly.pdbx_strand_id
1 'polypeptide(L)'
;MSYLSFHWEAWGYLGSRRFLVELDLHSDAVHGLNQRLIETVFLIFLLNMTAGKSLKLVLLERVSVKVLTNFLLIQKGILLPQIRQWLLSENVKIASASSSNPGMPPSSLMSFLEKNLAISGVVLEDFDSVFLNKFYHSHLDDLCEPVNALDLIFFSLLDCPKFRWLPLCHMHSYFCMVDAANVISSAVVAAASVVARTLYILASEIEDVQDPTLAAINVNVSLVEQLTGCLLDCDPGLSYELVKKYISPLSTCPSHYVGVILDEPSSTPYTGYINDIPRFIWNFLANRTSIPRETNSSGCQHGCNGKDEVCIKVEIGGKGVCVLSTTRYVPAYSTRLKFESGVWNVLSPNSSEKMGIVDPVWTESNWNSIGMRVYTVQNAAYDRFVLFGGITLTIFSYLAIPTTKTFFPKQ
;
A
#
# COMPACT_ATOMS: atom_id res chain seq x y z
N MET A 1 -8.49 -17.39 13.66
CA MET A 1 -7.95 -16.90 12.38
C MET A 1 -7.60 -15.44 12.51
N SER A 2 -6.46 -15.01 11.96
CA SER A 2 -6.00 -13.62 12.03
C SER A 2 -5.64 -13.12 10.64
N TYR A 3 -6.01 -11.89 10.33
CA TYR A 3 -5.65 -11.21 9.07
C TYR A 3 -4.57 -10.18 9.36
N LEU A 4 -3.52 -10.15 8.53
CA LEU A 4 -2.37 -9.27 8.68
C LEU A 4 -2.11 -8.56 7.35
N SER A 5 -1.89 -7.24 7.42
CA SER A 5 -1.46 -6.43 6.27
C SER A 5 -0.11 -5.80 6.60
N PHE A 6 0.96 -6.36 6.04
CA PHE A 6 2.32 -5.91 6.31
C PHE A 6 2.70 -4.75 5.40
N HIS A 7 3.04 -3.62 6.02
CA HIS A 7 3.71 -2.50 5.34
C HIS A 7 5.24 -2.70 5.43
N TRP A 8 5.98 -1.99 4.59
CA TRP A 8 7.46 -2.05 4.55
C TRP A 8 8.08 -3.37 4.09
N GLU A 9 7.33 -4.27 3.45
CA GLU A 9 7.86 -5.55 2.97
C GLU A 9 8.92 -5.37 1.87
N ALA A 10 8.74 -4.39 0.97
CA ALA A 10 9.71 -4.07 -0.08
C ALA A 10 11.05 -3.53 0.45
N TRP A 11 11.10 -3.11 1.72
CA TRP A 11 12.29 -2.57 2.37
C TRP A 11 13.03 -3.65 3.18
N GLY A 12 12.90 -4.90 2.77
CA GLY A 12 13.52 -6.07 3.38
C GLY A 12 12.71 -6.61 4.57
N TYR A 13 11.41 -6.77 4.36
CA TYR A 13 10.49 -7.46 5.27
C TYR A 13 10.36 -6.80 6.65
N LEU A 14 10.58 -5.48 6.75
CA LEU A 14 10.59 -4.78 8.04
C LEU A 14 9.27 -4.95 8.81
N GLY A 15 8.13 -4.96 8.12
CA GLY A 15 6.82 -5.16 8.75
C GLY A 15 6.67 -6.53 9.38
N SER A 16 6.86 -7.60 8.60
CA SER A 16 6.74 -8.98 9.06
C SER A 16 7.79 -9.35 10.11
N ARG A 17 9.03 -8.86 9.96
CA ARG A 17 10.09 -9.04 10.96
C ARG A 17 9.77 -8.35 12.27
N ARG A 18 9.35 -7.08 12.21
CA ARG A 18 8.99 -6.33 13.42
C ARG A 18 7.80 -6.98 14.12
N PHE A 19 6.79 -7.40 13.39
CA PHE A 19 5.66 -8.13 13.95
C PHE A 19 6.07 -9.39 14.73
N LEU A 20 6.99 -10.18 14.19
CA LEU A 20 7.50 -11.38 14.88
C LEU A 20 8.28 -11.03 16.16
N VAL A 21 9.04 -9.93 16.16
CA VAL A 21 9.71 -9.43 17.37
C VAL A 21 8.70 -8.95 18.41
N GLU A 22 7.66 -8.23 17.99
CA GLU A 22 6.58 -7.79 18.90
C GLU A 22 5.85 -8.99 19.54
N LEU A 23 5.69 -10.10 18.81
CA LEU A 23 5.17 -11.36 19.34
C LEU A 23 6.07 -11.96 20.41
N ASP A 24 7.39 -11.95 20.22
CA ASP A 24 8.34 -12.43 21.24
C ASP A 24 8.32 -11.55 22.50
N LEU A 25 8.20 -10.24 22.30
CA LEU A 25 8.13 -9.26 23.39
C LEU A 25 6.76 -9.24 24.09
N HIS A 26 5.75 -9.92 23.54
CA HIS A 26 4.36 -9.90 24.04
C HIS A 26 3.83 -8.49 24.21
N SER A 27 4.12 -7.60 23.26
CA SER A 27 3.71 -6.20 23.36
C SER A 27 2.20 -6.03 23.22
N ASP A 28 1.70 -4.88 23.70
CA ASP A 28 0.26 -4.56 23.63
C ASP A 28 -0.27 -4.54 22.18
N ALA A 29 0.59 -4.26 21.21
CA ALA A 29 0.23 -4.19 19.79
C ALA A 29 -0.18 -5.55 19.19
N VAL A 30 0.26 -6.66 19.81
CA VAL A 30 -0.03 -8.03 19.39
C VAL A 30 -0.79 -8.82 20.47
N HIS A 31 -1.37 -8.12 21.43
CA HIS A 31 -2.11 -8.73 22.53
C HIS A 31 -3.16 -9.74 22.02
N GLY A 32 -3.13 -10.95 22.58
CA GLY A 32 -4.02 -12.05 22.19
C GLY A 32 -3.47 -12.95 21.08
N LEU A 33 -2.32 -12.62 20.50
CA LEU A 33 -1.60 -13.49 19.58
C LEU A 33 -0.41 -14.14 20.28
N ASN A 34 -0.13 -15.39 19.94
CA ASN A 34 1.03 -16.11 20.43
C ASN A 34 1.67 -16.87 19.27
N GLN A 35 2.98 -16.68 19.09
CA GLN A 35 3.72 -17.28 17.99
C GLN A 35 3.63 -18.82 17.98
N ARG A 36 3.54 -19.46 19.15
CA ARG A 36 3.43 -20.93 19.26
C ARG A 36 2.11 -21.49 18.73
N LEU A 37 1.08 -20.65 18.60
CA LEU A 37 -0.24 -21.03 18.10
C LEU A 37 -0.35 -20.85 16.58
N ILE A 38 0.68 -20.33 15.92
CA ILE A 38 0.68 -20.15 14.48
C ILE A 38 1.01 -21.50 13.82
N GLU A 39 -0.02 -22.19 13.32
CA GLU A 39 0.14 -23.46 12.62
C GLU A 39 0.35 -23.29 11.12
N THR A 40 -0.43 -22.40 10.49
CA THR A 40 -0.46 -22.19 9.04
C THR A 40 -0.47 -20.71 8.70
N VAL A 41 0.34 -20.31 7.72
CA VAL A 41 0.37 -18.99 7.11
C VAL A 41 -0.09 -19.10 5.67
N PHE A 42 -1.22 -18.48 5.36
CA PHE A 42 -1.75 -18.36 4.00
C PHE A 42 -1.44 -16.95 3.48
N LEU A 43 -0.64 -16.84 2.43
CA LEU A 43 -0.23 -15.59 1.84
C LEU A 43 -0.82 -15.42 0.43
N ILE A 44 -1.29 -14.20 0.15
CA ILE A 44 -1.63 -13.75 -1.19
C ILE A 44 -0.47 -12.87 -1.67
N PHE A 45 0.13 -13.20 -2.81
CA PHE A 45 1.26 -12.47 -3.38
C PHE A 45 1.02 -12.19 -4.87
N LEU A 46 1.20 -10.93 -5.29
CA LEU A 46 1.15 -10.45 -6.68
C LEU A 46 0.11 -11.15 -7.58
N LEU A 47 -1.13 -10.68 -7.52
CA LEU A 47 -2.21 -11.13 -8.41
C LEU A 47 -2.37 -10.14 -9.58
N ASN A 48 -1.55 -10.28 -10.62
CA ASN A 48 -1.62 -9.49 -11.85
C ASN A 48 -2.48 -10.19 -12.91
N MET A 49 -3.78 -10.23 -12.65
CA MET A 49 -4.70 -11.03 -13.44
C MET A 49 -5.24 -10.25 -14.65
N THR A 50 -4.59 -10.37 -15.80
CA THR A 50 -5.15 -9.93 -17.08
C THR A 50 -6.10 -10.99 -17.66
N ALA A 51 -7.08 -10.59 -18.48
CA ALA A 51 -8.11 -11.48 -19.02
C ALA A 51 -7.50 -12.67 -19.78
N GLY A 52 -7.98 -13.89 -19.50
CA GLY A 52 -7.48 -15.13 -20.10
C GLY A 52 -6.26 -15.77 -19.41
N LYS A 53 -5.72 -15.16 -18.35
CA LYS A 53 -4.65 -15.77 -17.53
C LYS A 53 -5.20 -16.57 -16.35
N SER A 54 -4.41 -17.53 -15.90
CA SER A 54 -4.77 -18.50 -14.84
C SER A 54 -4.20 -18.06 -13.49
N LEU A 55 -5.00 -18.13 -12.41
CA LEU A 55 -4.48 -18.12 -11.03
C LEU A 55 -3.58 -19.34 -10.82
N LYS A 56 -2.37 -19.14 -10.31
CA LYS A 56 -1.46 -20.23 -9.99
C LYS A 56 -1.37 -20.37 -8.48
N LEU A 57 -1.90 -21.47 -7.99
CA LEU A 57 -1.67 -21.88 -6.61
C LEU A 57 -0.26 -22.45 -6.54
N VAL A 58 0.70 -21.60 -6.14
CA VAL A 58 2.08 -22.04 -5.93
C VAL A 58 2.23 -22.57 -4.52
N LEU A 59 2.20 -23.90 -4.45
CA LEU A 59 2.39 -24.62 -3.20
C LEU A 59 3.89 -24.72 -2.95
N LEU A 60 4.32 -24.14 -1.84
CA LEU A 60 5.71 -24.23 -1.44
C LEU A 60 5.83 -25.35 -0.43
N GLU A 61 6.27 -26.48 -0.97
CA GLU A 61 6.39 -27.73 -0.24
C GLU A 61 7.56 -27.66 0.75
N ARG A 62 7.26 -27.30 2.00
CA ARG A 62 7.99 -27.79 3.18
C ARG A 62 6.97 -28.37 4.14
N VAL A 63 6.49 -29.56 3.78
CA VAL A 63 5.27 -30.17 4.34
C VAL A 63 5.58 -30.91 5.64
N SER A 64 4.90 -30.47 6.71
CA SER A 64 4.45 -31.35 7.79
C SER A 64 3.25 -32.18 7.31
N VAL A 65 3.11 -33.44 7.74
CA VAL A 65 2.03 -34.37 7.31
C VAL A 65 0.61 -33.78 7.48
N LYS A 66 0.40 -32.88 8.44
CA LYS A 66 -0.89 -32.17 8.68
C LYS A 66 -1.28 -31.24 7.51
N VAL A 67 -0.30 -30.75 6.76
CA VAL A 67 -0.47 -29.85 5.61
C VAL A 67 -1.04 -30.58 4.41
N LEU A 68 -0.70 -31.86 4.20
CA LEU A 68 -1.18 -32.62 3.06
C LEU A 68 -2.70 -32.86 3.13
N THR A 69 -3.24 -33.09 4.33
CA THR A 69 -4.68 -33.24 4.57
C THR A 69 -5.44 -31.93 4.34
N ASN A 70 -4.94 -30.83 4.90
CA ASN A 70 -5.48 -29.48 4.67
C ASN A 70 -5.38 -29.07 3.21
N PHE A 71 -4.28 -29.42 2.54
CA PHE A 71 -4.06 -29.21 1.12
C PHE A 71 -5.06 -29.97 0.23
N LEU A 72 -5.31 -31.24 0.52
CA LEU A 72 -6.33 -32.04 -0.17
C LEU A 72 -7.73 -31.49 0.08
N LEU A 73 -8.01 -30.95 1.27
CA LEU A 73 -9.28 -30.27 1.58
C LEU A 73 -9.44 -28.96 0.81
N ILE A 74 -8.37 -28.16 0.69
CA ILE A 74 -8.34 -26.94 -0.12
C ILE A 74 -8.55 -27.26 -1.59
N GLN A 75 -7.82 -28.26 -2.11
CA GLN A 75 -7.96 -28.70 -3.50
C GLN A 75 -9.37 -29.25 -3.77
N LYS A 76 -9.95 -30.03 -2.83
CA LYS A 76 -11.33 -30.53 -2.91
C LYS A 76 -12.36 -29.40 -2.82
N GLY A 77 -12.15 -28.41 -1.95
CA GLY A 77 -12.96 -27.21 -1.84
C GLY A 77 -12.96 -26.40 -3.14
N ILE A 78 -11.79 -26.19 -3.74
CA ILE A 78 -11.62 -25.51 -5.05
C ILE A 78 -12.32 -26.27 -6.19
N LEU A 79 -12.44 -27.60 -6.08
CA LEU A 79 -13.12 -28.47 -7.05
C LEU A 79 -14.65 -28.48 -6.93
N LEU A 80 -15.24 -27.73 -5.98
CA LEU A 80 -16.69 -27.60 -5.85
C LEU A 80 -17.32 -27.15 -7.18
N PRO A 81 -18.38 -27.83 -7.68
CA PRO A 81 -19.03 -27.47 -8.94
C PRO A 81 -19.47 -26.01 -8.99
N GLN A 82 -19.94 -25.46 -7.86
CA GLN A 82 -20.33 -24.05 -7.76
C GLN A 82 -19.15 -23.08 -7.94
N ILE A 83 -17.98 -23.40 -7.35
CA ILE A 83 -16.76 -22.59 -7.51
C ILE A 83 -16.22 -22.74 -8.92
N ARG A 84 -16.16 -23.97 -9.43
CA ARG A 84 -15.77 -24.23 -10.82
C ARG A 84 -16.66 -23.49 -11.82
N GLN A 85 -17.97 -23.48 -11.62
CA GLN A 85 -18.90 -22.82 -12.53
C GLN A 85 -18.71 -21.30 -12.55
N TRP A 86 -18.43 -20.69 -11.40
CA TRP A 86 -18.06 -19.26 -11.28
C TRP A 86 -16.67 -18.95 -11.85
N LEU A 87 -15.68 -19.80 -11.58
CA LEU A 87 -14.33 -19.67 -12.13
C LEU A 87 -14.32 -19.83 -13.66
N LEU A 88 -15.16 -20.74 -14.18
CA LEU A 88 -15.34 -20.96 -15.62
C LEU A 88 -16.06 -19.78 -16.29
N SER A 89 -17.01 -19.12 -15.63
CA SER A 89 -17.65 -17.92 -16.19
C SER A 89 -16.69 -16.73 -16.29
N GLU A 90 -15.64 -16.69 -15.45
CA GLU A 90 -14.66 -15.61 -15.40
C GLU A 90 -13.32 -15.95 -16.09
N ASN A 91 -13.21 -17.10 -16.78
CA ASN A 91 -11.98 -17.60 -17.40
C ASN A 91 -10.77 -17.75 -16.45
N VAL A 92 -11.00 -17.85 -15.14
CA VAL A 92 -9.94 -18.01 -14.14
C VAL A 92 -9.71 -19.50 -13.87
N LYS A 93 -8.50 -19.99 -14.15
CA LYS A 93 -8.08 -21.37 -13.83
C LYS A 93 -7.19 -21.37 -12.60
N ILE A 94 -7.35 -22.35 -11.71
CA ILE A 94 -6.44 -22.57 -10.59
C ILE A 94 -5.57 -23.79 -10.91
N ALA A 95 -4.25 -23.64 -10.86
CA ALA A 95 -3.30 -24.71 -11.13
C ALA A 95 -2.20 -24.75 -10.07
N SER A 96 -1.65 -25.94 -9.79
CA SER A 96 -0.43 -26.08 -8.99
C SER A 96 0.78 -25.49 -9.72
N ALA A 97 1.81 -25.10 -8.97
CA ALA A 97 3.10 -24.67 -9.51
C ALA A 97 3.69 -25.70 -10.47
N SER A 98 4.39 -25.22 -11.50
CA SER A 98 5.21 -26.05 -12.38
C SER A 98 6.33 -26.73 -11.59
N SER A 99 6.72 -27.94 -12.02
CA SER A 99 7.94 -28.62 -11.53
C SER A 99 9.23 -27.82 -11.72
N SER A 100 9.22 -26.81 -12.60
CA SER A 100 10.36 -25.90 -12.85
C SER A 100 10.35 -24.65 -11.96
N ASN A 101 9.38 -24.51 -11.04
CA ASN A 101 9.30 -23.38 -10.13
C ASN A 101 10.54 -23.39 -9.19
N PRO A 102 11.27 -22.26 -9.08
CA PRO A 102 12.51 -22.19 -8.30
C PRO A 102 12.29 -22.23 -6.78
N GLY A 103 11.04 -22.20 -6.32
CA GLY A 103 10.65 -22.20 -4.92
C GLY A 103 10.04 -20.86 -4.51
N MET A 104 10.27 -20.49 -3.25
CA MET A 104 9.49 -19.42 -2.60
C MET A 104 9.80 -18.04 -3.18
N PRO A 105 8.77 -17.28 -3.61
CA PRO A 105 8.96 -15.91 -4.06
C PRO A 105 9.27 -14.99 -2.86
N PRO A 106 9.96 -13.86 -3.09
CA PRO A 106 10.22 -12.85 -2.06
C PRO A 106 8.91 -12.43 -1.36
N SER A 107 8.73 -12.81 -0.10
CA SER A 107 7.47 -12.61 0.61
C SER A 107 7.61 -12.65 2.13
N SER A 108 6.63 -12.10 2.84
CA SER A 108 6.58 -12.11 4.30
C SER A 108 6.64 -13.52 4.90
N LEU A 109 6.20 -14.54 4.16
CA LEU A 109 6.29 -15.95 4.56
C LEU A 109 7.75 -16.38 4.82
N MET A 110 8.72 -15.78 4.12
CA MET A 110 10.14 -16.02 4.38
C MET A 110 10.51 -15.67 5.84
N SER A 111 10.05 -14.52 6.35
CA SER A 111 10.29 -14.11 7.75
C SER A 111 9.70 -15.11 8.75
N PHE A 112 8.48 -15.61 8.50
CA PHE A 112 7.84 -16.60 9.36
C PHE A 112 8.59 -17.94 9.39
N LEU A 113 9.03 -18.43 8.22
CA LEU A 113 9.77 -19.68 8.12
C LEU A 113 11.20 -19.58 8.64
N GLU A 114 11.83 -18.42 8.52
CA GLU A 114 13.13 -18.16 9.16
C GLU A 114 13.02 -18.23 10.68
N LYS A 115 11.90 -17.76 11.24
CA LYS A 115 11.65 -17.76 12.69
C LYS A 115 11.23 -19.14 13.21
N ASN A 116 10.37 -19.86 12.50
CA ASN A 116 9.90 -21.17 12.89
C ASN A 116 9.67 -22.08 11.67
N LEU A 117 10.54 -23.07 11.52
CA LEU A 117 10.51 -24.05 10.42
C LEU A 117 9.34 -25.05 10.52
N ALA A 118 8.65 -25.14 11.65
CA ALA A 118 7.48 -26.00 11.82
C ALA A 118 6.18 -25.39 11.28
N ILE A 119 6.19 -24.10 10.94
CA ILE A 119 5.02 -23.41 10.35
C ILE A 119 4.82 -23.90 8.92
N SER A 120 3.55 -24.08 8.57
CA SER A 120 3.14 -24.45 7.22
C SER A 120 2.80 -23.20 6.41
N GLY A 121 3.24 -23.11 5.16
CA GLY A 121 3.06 -21.93 4.32
C GLY A 121 2.40 -22.25 2.98
N VAL A 122 1.44 -21.42 2.56
CA VAL A 122 0.86 -21.46 1.21
C VAL A 122 0.96 -20.07 0.60
N VAL A 123 1.39 -19.98 -0.66
CA VAL A 123 1.43 -18.72 -1.42
C VAL A 123 0.50 -18.84 -2.62
N LEU A 124 -0.42 -17.90 -2.77
CA LEU A 124 -1.25 -17.78 -3.97
C LEU A 124 -0.69 -16.66 -4.85
N GLU A 125 -0.33 -16.98 -6.09
CA GLU A 125 0.29 -16.05 -7.04
C GLU A 125 -0.18 -16.29 -8.49
N ASP A 126 0.40 -15.59 -9.46
CA ASP A 126 0.02 -15.70 -10.88
C ASP A 126 1.17 -16.16 -11.81
N PHE A 127 2.38 -16.32 -11.28
CA PHE A 127 3.58 -16.70 -12.02
C PHE A 127 4.20 -18.00 -11.50
N ASP A 128 5.12 -18.59 -12.28
CA ASP A 128 5.87 -19.80 -11.86
C ASP A 128 7.35 -19.52 -11.54
N SER A 129 7.98 -18.58 -12.25
CA SER A 129 9.44 -18.35 -12.11
C SER A 129 9.83 -16.89 -12.30
N VAL A 130 9.12 -16.17 -13.16
CA VAL A 130 9.34 -14.75 -13.44
C VAL A 130 8.03 -14.02 -13.29
N PHE A 131 8.05 -12.87 -12.63
CA PHE A 131 6.86 -12.02 -12.46
C PHE A 131 6.22 -11.70 -13.81
N LEU A 132 4.89 -11.81 -13.85
CA LEU A 132 4.12 -11.37 -15.03
C LEU A 132 4.00 -9.85 -15.10
N ASN A 133 4.05 -9.17 -13.95
CA ASN A 133 4.06 -7.72 -13.87
C ASN A 133 5.41 -7.16 -14.33
N LYS A 134 5.42 -6.51 -15.51
CA LYS A 134 6.61 -5.85 -16.07
C LYS A 134 6.98 -4.55 -15.35
N PHE A 135 6.02 -3.97 -14.65
CA PHE A 135 6.13 -2.67 -13.99
C PHE A 135 6.21 -2.79 -12.47
N TYR A 136 6.52 -3.97 -11.93
CA TYR A 136 6.60 -4.22 -10.49
C TYR A 136 7.35 -3.11 -9.73
N HIS A 137 6.67 -2.44 -8.80
CA HIS A 137 7.18 -1.30 -8.01
C HIS A 137 7.61 -0.07 -8.83
N SER A 138 7.10 0.09 -10.05
CA SER A 138 7.28 1.27 -10.89
C SER A 138 6.09 2.22 -10.77
N HIS A 139 6.29 3.47 -11.19
CA HIS A 139 5.21 4.46 -11.35
C HIS A 139 4.21 4.09 -12.46
N LEU A 140 4.51 3.08 -13.28
CA LEU A 140 3.66 2.53 -14.34
C LEU A 140 2.87 1.27 -13.88
N ASP A 141 2.92 0.95 -12.59
CA ASP A 141 2.18 -0.16 -11.98
C ASP A 141 0.77 0.28 -11.59
N ASP A 142 -0.05 0.63 -12.58
CA ASP A 142 -1.37 1.26 -12.40
C ASP A 142 -2.51 0.51 -13.12
N LEU A 143 -3.75 0.99 -12.93
CA LEU A 143 -4.93 0.60 -13.70
C LEU A 143 -5.04 1.41 -15.00
N CYS A 144 -4.05 1.35 -15.89
CA CYS A 144 -4.27 1.89 -17.24
C CYS A 144 -5.26 1.01 -18.02
N GLU A 145 -6.47 1.51 -18.31
CA GLU A 145 -7.35 0.89 -19.30
C GLU A 145 -6.77 1.09 -20.72
N PRO A 146 -6.85 0.07 -21.60
CA PRO A 146 -6.39 0.21 -22.98
C PRO A 146 -7.27 1.22 -23.72
N VAL A 147 -6.68 2.34 -24.14
CA VAL A 147 -7.34 3.27 -25.08
C VAL A 147 -7.47 2.56 -26.43
N ASN A 148 -8.69 2.49 -26.97
CA ASN A 148 -8.93 1.86 -28.27
C ASN A 148 -8.13 2.57 -29.37
N ALA A 149 -7.54 1.81 -30.30
CA ALA A 149 -6.75 2.35 -31.41
C ALA A 149 -7.52 3.34 -32.31
N LEU A 150 -8.85 3.29 -32.31
CA LEU A 150 -9.72 4.25 -33.01
C LEU A 150 -9.69 5.65 -32.38
N ASP A 151 -9.54 5.76 -31.06
CA ASP A 151 -9.43 7.05 -30.38
C ASP A 151 -8.07 7.71 -30.66
N LEU A 152 -7.00 6.91 -30.75
CA LEU A 152 -5.67 7.38 -31.16
C LEU A 152 -5.65 7.95 -32.59
N ILE A 153 -6.44 7.40 -33.51
CA ILE A 153 -6.56 7.89 -34.90
C ILE A 153 -7.34 9.22 -34.93
N PHE A 154 -8.37 9.37 -34.08
CA PHE A 154 -9.15 10.62 -33.99
C PHE A 154 -8.30 11.78 -33.44
N PHE A 155 -7.43 11.52 -32.46
CA PHE A 155 -6.53 12.54 -31.91
C PHE A 155 -5.37 12.92 -32.84
N SER A 156 -4.89 12.00 -33.69
CA SER A 156 -3.79 12.29 -34.63
C SER A 156 -4.23 12.98 -35.91
N LEU A 157 -5.53 12.95 -36.26
CA LEU A 157 -6.09 13.69 -37.40
C LEU A 157 -6.56 15.12 -37.07
N LEU A 158 -6.73 15.44 -35.79
CA LEU A 158 -7.00 16.80 -35.31
C LEU A 158 -5.68 17.51 -35.00
N ASP A 159 -4.88 17.71 -36.05
CA ASP A 159 -3.90 18.79 -36.04
C ASP A 159 -4.67 20.09 -35.72
N CYS A 160 -4.38 20.71 -34.58
CA CYS A 160 -5.02 21.95 -34.15
C CYS A 160 -4.18 23.17 -34.57
N PRO A 161 -4.18 23.59 -35.85
CA PRO A 161 -3.86 24.96 -36.18
C PRO A 161 -5.03 25.56 -36.96
N LYS A 162 -6.02 26.17 -36.27
CA LYS A 162 -6.69 27.41 -36.76
C LYS A 162 -7.93 27.91 -36.00
N PHE A 163 -8.51 27.24 -35.01
CA PHE A 163 -9.73 27.76 -34.37
C PHE A 163 -9.49 28.31 -32.96
N ARG A 164 -9.34 29.64 -32.88
CA ARG A 164 -9.05 30.42 -31.66
C ARG A 164 -10.27 30.67 -30.75
N TRP A 165 -11.41 30.02 -30.97
CA TRP A 165 -12.64 30.36 -30.25
C TRP A 165 -13.53 29.12 -30.00
N LEU A 166 -13.12 28.22 -29.11
CA LEU A 166 -14.00 27.26 -28.43
C LEU A 166 -13.30 26.73 -27.14
N PRO A 167 -13.96 26.71 -25.97
CA PRO A 167 -13.36 26.32 -24.69
C PRO A 167 -13.47 24.80 -24.45
N LEU A 168 -13.13 23.98 -25.45
CA LEU A 168 -13.38 22.52 -25.43
C LEU A 168 -12.12 21.68 -25.63
N CYS A 169 -10.95 22.23 -25.30
CA CYS A 169 -9.71 21.45 -25.13
C CYS A 169 -9.38 21.34 -23.63
N HIS A 170 -10.22 20.62 -22.89
CA HIS A 170 -9.81 20.07 -21.60
C HIS A 170 -8.96 18.83 -21.90
N MET A 171 -7.64 19.02 -21.90
CA MET A 171 -6.65 17.96 -22.04
C MET A 171 -6.69 17.11 -20.76
N HIS A 172 -7.59 16.12 -20.69
CA HIS A 172 -7.48 15.08 -19.68
C HIS A 172 -6.35 14.14 -20.09
N SER A 173 -5.49 13.80 -19.14
CA SER A 173 -4.29 12.97 -19.26
C SER A 173 -4.57 11.49 -19.59
N TYR A 174 -5.42 11.18 -20.56
CA TYR A 174 -5.65 9.82 -21.06
C TYR A 174 -4.60 9.47 -22.12
N PHE A 175 -3.33 9.32 -21.72
CA PHE A 175 -2.31 8.76 -22.61
C PHE A 175 -1.67 7.54 -21.94
N CYS A 176 -2.40 6.42 -21.96
CA CYS A 176 -1.86 5.10 -21.63
C CYS A 176 -1.17 4.52 -22.88
N MET A 177 0.14 4.25 -22.78
CA MET A 177 0.80 3.39 -23.77
C MET A 177 0.30 1.96 -23.59
N VAL A 178 -0.51 1.50 -24.53
CA VAL A 178 -0.87 0.11 -24.89
C VAL A 178 -0.19 -1.01 -24.07
N ASP A 179 -0.62 -1.23 -22.83
CA ASP A 179 -0.57 -2.54 -22.19
C ASP A 179 -1.84 -2.67 -21.35
N ALA A 180 -2.50 -3.83 -21.41
CA ALA A 180 -3.78 -4.05 -20.75
C ALA A 180 -3.67 -3.90 -19.23
N ALA A 181 -4.70 -3.36 -18.57
CA ALA A 181 -4.75 -3.16 -17.12
C ALA A 181 -4.12 -4.33 -16.35
N ASN A 182 -3.17 -4.00 -15.46
CA ASN A 182 -2.40 -4.95 -14.67
C ASN A 182 -3.34 -5.84 -13.81
N VAL A 183 -4.37 -5.23 -13.20
CA VAL A 183 -5.32 -5.91 -12.30
C VAL A 183 -6.75 -5.84 -12.83
N ILE A 184 -7.46 -6.97 -12.81
CA ILE A 184 -8.89 -7.06 -13.14
C ILE A 184 -9.71 -7.38 -11.88
N SER A 185 -10.82 -6.66 -11.67
CA SER A 185 -11.68 -6.81 -10.49
C SER A 185 -12.31 -8.21 -10.35
N SER A 186 -12.77 -8.82 -11.45
CA SER A 186 -13.41 -10.15 -11.42
C SER A 186 -12.44 -11.27 -11.00
N ALA A 187 -11.18 -11.09 -11.38
CA ALA A 187 -10.07 -11.92 -10.96
C ALA A 187 -9.80 -11.82 -9.44
N VAL A 188 -9.81 -10.60 -8.89
CA VAL A 188 -9.71 -10.37 -7.45
C VAL A 188 -10.90 -10.99 -6.70
N VAL A 189 -12.12 -10.91 -7.26
CA VAL A 189 -13.31 -11.58 -6.73
C VAL A 189 -13.11 -13.11 -6.66
N ALA A 190 -12.61 -13.71 -7.75
CA ALA A 190 -12.34 -15.14 -7.80
C ALA A 190 -11.31 -15.57 -6.75
N ALA A 191 -10.19 -14.85 -6.66
CA ALA A 191 -9.17 -15.10 -5.65
C ALA A 191 -9.73 -14.95 -4.22
N ALA A 192 -10.46 -13.86 -3.93
CA ALA A 192 -11.07 -13.63 -2.63
C ALA A 192 -12.07 -14.74 -2.24
N SER A 193 -12.83 -15.26 -3.20
CA SER A 193 -13.80 -16.35 -2.97
C SER A 193 -13.08 -17.65 -2.58
N VAL A 194 -12.00 -17.98 -3.31
CA VAL A 194 -11.15 -19.14 -3.02
C VAL A 194 -10.54 -19.01 -1.63
N VAL A 195 -9.96 -17.85 -1.31
CA VAL A 195 -9.32 -17.61 -0.01
C VAL A 195 -10.35 -17.69 1.11
N ALA A 196 -11.50 -17.02 1.00
CA ALA A 196 -12.51 -17.01 2.06
C ALA A 196 -13.03 -18.42 2.38
N ARG A 197 -13.32 -19.23 1.36
CA ARG A 197 -13.81 -20.60 1.55
C ARG A 197 -12.72 -21.53 2.07
N THR A 198 -11.49 -21.38 1.58
CA THR A 198 -10.32 -22.11 2.06
C THR A 198 -10.10 -21.84 3.55
N LEU A 199 -10.11 -20.57 3.94
CA LEU A 199 -9.95 -20.16 5.32
C LEU A 199 -11.07 -20.66 6.22
N TYR A 200 -12.31 -20.70 5.73
CA TYR A 200 -13.43 -21.28 6.48
C TYR A 200 -13.21 -22.78 6.73
N ILE A 201 -12.87 -23.57 5.71
CA ILE A 201 -12.58 -25.01 5.85
C ILE A 201 -11.44 -25.26 6.85
N LEU A 202 -10.37 -24.46 6.76
CA LEU A 202 -9.23 -24.55 7.68
C LEU A 202 -9.61 -24.21 9.12
N ALA A 203 -10.52 -23.26 9.32
CA ALA A 203 -10.93 -22.81 10.65
C ALA A 203 -12.02 -23.69 11.28
N SER A 204 -12.86 -24.33 10.46
CA SER A 204 -13.98 -25.16 10.93
C SER A 204 -13.60 -26.62 11.10
N GLU A 205 -12.46 -27.05 10.54
CA GLU A 205 -12.02 -28.46 10.47
C GLU A 205 -13.07 -29.37 9.79
N ILE A 206 -13.98 -28.78 9.00
CA ILE A 206 -15.04 -29.53 8.31
C ILE A 206 -14.44 -30.23 7.09
N GLU A 207 -14.51 -31.57 7.09
CA GLU A 207 -14.09 -32.39 5.95
C GLU A 207 -15.15 -32.47 4.85
N ASP A 208 -16.41 -32.13 5.16
CA ASP A 208 -17.52 -32.17 4.21
C ASP A 208 -17.55 -30.94 3.31
N VAL A 209 -17.19 -31.19 2.06
CA VAL A 209 -17.11 -30.20 0.98
C VAL A 209 -18.52 -29.74 0.54
N GLN A 210 -19.59 -30.44 0.94
CA GLN A 210 -20.98 -30.10 0.61
C GLN A 210 -21.69 -29.22 1.66
N ASP A 211 -20.95 -28.69 2.66
CA ASP A 211 -21.52 -27.81 3.69
C ASP A 211 -22.27 -26.62 3.03
N PRO A 212 -23.58 -26.43 3.28
CA PRO A 212 -24.35 -25.32 2.72
C PRO A 212 -23.79 -23.94 3.11
N THR A 213 -23.02 -23.86 4.19
CA THR A 213 -22.33 -22.65 4.63
C THR A 213 -21.26 -22.21 3.62
N LEU A 214 -20.60 -23.15 2.94
CA LEU A 214 -19.63 -22.83 1.88
C LEU A 214 -20.30 -22.14 0.68
N ALA A 215 -21.55 -22.50 0.38
CA ALA A 215 -22.35 -21.83 -0.65
C ALA A 215 -22.81 -20.43 -0.21
N ALA A 216 -23.01 -20.22 1.10
CA ALA A 216 -23.38 -18.92 1.66
C ALA A 216 -22.22 -17.90 1.70
N ILE A 217 -20.97 -18.37 1.70
CA ILE A 217 -19.79 -17.50 1.61
C ILE A 217 -19.72 -16.92 0.19
N ASN A 218 -20.12 -15.67 0.07
CA ASN A 218 -20.11 -14.92 -1.18
C ASN A 218 -19.29 -13.64 -1.06
N VAL A 219 -18.52 -13.34 -2.11
CA VAL A 219 -17.75 -12.10 -2.21
C VAL A 219 -18.67 -11.01 -2.74
N ASN A 220 -18.63 -9.83 -2.11
CA ASN A 220 -19.35 -8.67 -2.62
C ASN A 220 -18.59 -8.05 -3.78
N VAL A 221 -19.03 -8.33 -5.01
CA VAL A 221 -18.40 -7.86 -6.26
C VAL A 221 -18.30 -6.34 -6.32
N SER A 222 -19.39 -5.63 -6.01
CA SER A 222 -19.43 -4.17 -6.03
C SER A 222 -18.43 -3.54 -5.04
N LEU A 223 -18.23 -4.17 -3.87
CA LEU A 223 -17.22 -3.72 -2.92
C LEU A 223 -15.80 -3.92 -3.46
N VAL A 224 -15.52 -5.03 -4.14
CA VAL A 224 -14.20 -5.29 -4.75
C VAL A 224 -13.92 -4.29 -5.86
N GLU A 225 -14.88 -4.01 -6.74
CA GLU A 225 -14.75 -2.99 -7.79
C GLU A 225 -14.46 -1.60 -7.21
N GLN A 226 -15.23 -1.19 -6.18
CA GLN A 226 -14.97 0.07 -5.49
C GLN A 226 -13.57 0.10 -4.89
N LEU A 227 -13.16 -0.92 -4.15
CA LEU A 227 -11.82 -0.99 -3.54
C LEU A 227 -10.71 -0.95 -4.60
N THR A 228 -10.91 -1.62 -5.73
CA THR A 228 -9.96 -1.65 -6.86
C THR A 228 -9.79 -0.24 -7.43
N GLY A 229 -10.88 0.47 -7.71
CA GLY A 229 -10.82 1.87 -8.17
C GLY A 229 -10.27 2.83 -7.11
N CYS A 230 -10.57 2.62 -5.83
CA CYS A 230 -10.07 3.48 -4.75
C CYS A 230 -8.55 3.38 -4.54
N LEU A 231 -7.99 2.17 -4.68
CA LEU A 231 -6.64 1.85 -4.23
C LEU A 231 -5.61 1.78 -5.36
N LEU A 232 -6.06 1.74 -6.62
CA LEU A 232 -5.19 1.58 -7.78
C LEU A 232 -5.42 2.62 -8.90
N ASP A 233 -6.42 3.50 -8.77
CA ASP A 233 -6.66 4.60 -9.70
C ASP A 233 -6.54 5.96 -8.98
N CYS A 234 -6.23 7.02 -9.73
CA CYS A 234 -6.21 8.40 -9.29
C CYS A 234 -7.57 9.11 -9.45
N ASP A 235 -8.42 8.66 -10.39
CA ASP A 235 -9.70 9.31 -10.70
C ASP A 235 -10.89 8.35 -10.57
N PRO A 236 -11.71 8.43 -9.50
CA PRO A 236 -11.62 9.40 -8.40
C PRO A 236 -10.62 9.00 -7.30
N GLY A 237 -10.05 7.78 -7.35
CA GLY A 237 -9.06 7.27 -6.39
C GLY A 237 -9.52 7.34 -4.94
N LEU A 238 -8.70 7.90 -4.05
CA LEU A 238 -9.06 8.08 -2.64
C LEU A 238 -10.25 9.05 -2.42
N SER A 239 -10.74 9.71 -3.47
CA SER A 239 -11.93 10.56 -3.40
C SER A 239 -13.25 9.80 -3.46
N TYR A 240 -13.23 8.48 -3.66
CA TYR A 240 -14.44 7.65 -3.57
C TYR A 240 -15.15 7.82 -2.21
N GLU A 241 -16.48 7.79 -2.24
CA GLU A 241 -17.32 7.87 -1.03
C GLU A 241 -17.00 6.75 -0.02
N LEU A 242 -16.56 5.59 -0.51
CA LEU A 242 -16.11 4.50 0.36
C LEU A 242 -14.94 4.92 1.26
N VAL A 243 -13.94 5.62 0.72
CA VAL A 243 -12.74 6.07 1.45
C VAL A 243 -13.08 7.26 2.36
N LYS A 244 -13.81 8.24 1.82
CA LYS A 244 -14.28 9.43 2.57
C LYS A 244 -15.18 9.11 3.76
N LYS A 245 -15.76 7.91 3.81
CA LYS A 245 -16.51 7.43 4.99
C LYS A 245 -15.61 7.09 6.19
N TYR A 246 -14.31 6.90 5.97
CA TYR A 246 -13.38 6.44 7.00
C TYR A 246 -12.27 7.42 7.32
N ILE A 247 -11.73 8.11 6.32
CA ILE A 247 -10.60 9.02 6.47
C ILE A 247 -10.83 10.32 5.70
N SER A 248 -10.06 11.35 6.04
CA SER A 248 -9.86 12.54 5.23
C SER A 248 -8.54 12.37 4.46
N PRO A 249 -8.59 11.99 3.16
CA PRO A 249 -7.38 11.80 2.36
C PRO A 249 -6.62 13.10 2.16
N LEU A 250 -5.29 13.02 2.15
CA LEU A 250 -4.38 14.13 1.83
C LEU A 250 -4.15 14.25 0.31
N SER A 251 -4.29 13.15 -0.43
CA SER A 251 -4.20 13.11 -1.89
C SER A 251 -5.37 12.35 -2.51
N THR A 252 -5.66 12.64 -3.78
CA THR A 252 -6.63 11.87 -4.58
C THR A 252 -6.01 10.57 -5.08
N CYS A 253 -4.76 10.62 -5.54
CA CYS A 253 -4.02 9.44 -5.96
C CYS A 253 -3.58 8.59 -4.76
N PRO A 254 -3.82 7.27 -4.77
CA PRO A 254 -3.31 6.35 -3.77
C PRO A 254 -1.78 6.23 -3.89
N SER A 255 -1.08 6.33 -2.75
CA SER A 255 0.35 6.06 -2.66
C SER A 255 0.59 4.92 -1.68
N HIS A 256 1.19 3.84 -2.19
CA HIS A 256 1.64 2.70 -1.39
C HIS A 256 3.05 2.90 -0.82
N TYR A 257 3.61 4.11 -0.96
CA TYR A 257 4.79 4.49 -0.22
C TYR A 257 4.50 4.38 1.28
N VAL A 258 5.51 3.99 2.04
CA VAL A 258 5.37 3.56 3.43
C VAL A 258 5.55 4.71 4.44
N GLY A 259 6.00 5.87 3.98
CA GLY A 259 6.21 7.06 4.80
C GLY A 259 7.49 6.96 5.64
N VAL A 260 7.59 7.78 6.69
CA VAL A 260 8.72 7.78 7.64
C VAL A 260 8.16 7.89 9.05
N ILE A 261 8.70 7.08 9.97
CA ILE A 261 8.39 7.20 11.40
C ILE A 261 9.33 8.24 12.01
N LEU A 262 8.77 9.36 12.44
CA LEU A 262 9.54 10.52 12.92
C LEU A 262 9.74 10.52 14.45
N ASP A 263 8.80 9.95 15.19
CA ASP A 263 8.75 9.96 16.64
C ASP A 263 8.83 8.55 17.25
N GLU A 264 8.57 8.46 18.55
CA GLU A 264 8.57 7.21 19.28
C GLU A 264 7.51 6.25 18.71
N PRO A 265 7.89 5.05 18.24
CA PRO A 265 6.95 4.10 17.67
C PRO A 265 5.86 3.71 18.67
N SER A 266 4.61 3.80 18.24
CA SER A 266 3.44 3.53 19.08
C SER A 266 2.40 2.68 18.35
N SER A 267 1.59 1.94 19.12
CA SER A 267 0.39 1.25 18.64
C SER A 267 -0.78 2.21 18.36
N THR A 268 -0.69 3.45 18.83
CA THR A 268 -1.61 4.56 18.51
C THR A 268 -0.80 5.72 17.91
N PRO A 269 -0.27 5.55 16.69
CA PRO A 269 0.56 6.55 16.02
C PRO A 269 -0.21 7.84 15.73
N TYR A 270 0.53 8.95 15.66
CA TYR A 270 -0.02 10.21 15.16
C TYR A 270 -0.40 10.07 13.68
N THR A 271 -1.66 10.37 13.35
CA THR A 271 -2.20 10.15 12.00
C THR A 271 -1.49 10.96 10.92
N GLY A 272 -0.89 12.10 11.26
CA GLY A 272 -0.14 12.93 10.30
C GLY A 272 1.16 12.30 9.80
N TYR A 273 1.65 11.23 10.44
CA TYR A 273 2.84 10.48 9.98
C TYR A 273 2.48 9.23 9.18
N ILE A 274 1.19 8.92 9.03
CA ILE A 274 0.72 7.71 8.37
C ILE A 274 0.05 8.09 7.06
N ASN A 275 0.51 7.47 5.98
CA ASN A 275 -0.11 7.67 4.66
C ASN A 275 -1.56 7.19 4.63
N ASP A 276 -2.32 7.73 3.67
CA ASP A 276 -3.77 7.55 3.55
C ASP A 276 -4.19 6.07 3.47
N ILE A 277 -3.41 5.23 2.77
CA ILE A 277 -3.70 3.81 2.56
C ILE A 277 -3.74 3.02 3.88
N PRO A 278 -2.67 2.99 4.71
CA PRO A 278 -2.72 2.32 6.01
C PRO A 278 -3.81 2.88 6.93
N ARG A 279 -4.05 4.20 6.92
CA ARG A 279 -5.14 4.82 7.70
C ARG A 279 -6.51 4.30 7.26
N PHE A 280 -6.75 4.23 5.95
CA PHE A 280 -7.99 3.68 5.39
C PHE A 280 -8.14 2.19 5.71
N ILE A 281 -7.13 1.36 5.43
CA ILE A 281 -7.16 -0.09 5.66
C ILE A 281 -7.45 -0.40 7.12
N TRP A 282 -6.77 0.28 8.06
CA TRP A 282 -6.98 0.06 9.49
C TRP A 282 -8.43 0.39 9.90
N ASN A 283 -8.96 1.55 9.51
CA ASN A 283 -10.34 1.94 9.81
C ASN A 283 -11.37 1.02 9.15
N PHE A 284 -11.13 0.63 7.91
CA PHE A 284 -12.00 -0.26 7.14
C PHE A 284 -12.06 -1.65 7.78
N LEU A 285 -10.91 -2.25 8.10
CA LEU A 285 -10.82 -3.56 8.76
C LEU A 285 -11.42 -3.52 10.16
N ALA A 286 -11.11 -2.49 10.95
CA ALA A 286 -11.67 -2.32 12.29
C ALA A 286 -13.20 -2.29 12.26
N ASN A 287 -13.79 -1.55 11.31
CA ASN A 287 -15.23 -1.52 11.15
C ASN A 287 -15.82 -2.85 10.64
N ARG A 288 -15.19 -3.49 9.64
CA ARG A 288 -15.69 -4.73 9.03
C ARG A 288 -15.61 -5.94 9.96
N THR A 289 -14.64 -5.95 10.87
CA THR A 289 -14.43 -7.02 11.86
C THR A 289 -15.08 -6.70 13.22
N SER A 290 -15.73 -5.55 13.35
CA SER A 290 -16.35 -5.16 14.61
C SER A 290 -17.61 -5.96 14.92
N ILE A 291 -17.89 -6.11 16.22
CA ILE A 291 -19.15 -6.70 16.69
C ILE A 291 -20.19 -5.58 16.79
N PRO A 292 -21.36 -5.69 16.12
CA PRO A 292 -22.42 -4.69 16.21
C PRO A 292 -22.90 -4.52 17.66
N ARG A 293 -22.96 -3.27 18.13
CA ARG A 293 -23.57 -2.93 19.43
C ARG A 293 -24.96 -2.34 19.19
N GLU A 294 -25.94 -2.77 19.99
CA GLU A 294 -27.30 -2.19 20.00
C GLU A 294 -27.34 -0.79 20.62
N THR A 295 -26.29 -0.38 21.33
CA THR A 295 -26.23 0.89 22.06
C THR A 295 -25.63 2.01 21.21
N ASN A 296 -26.23 3.21 21.31
CA ASN A 296 -25.72 4.45 20.70
C ASN A 296 -24.21 4.56 20.91
N SER A 297 -23.44 4.44 19.83
CA SER A 297 -21.98 4.43 19.95
C SER A 297 -21.51 5.75 20.57
N SER A 298 -20.80 5.69 21.68
CA SER A 298 -20.19 6.87 22.28
C SER A 298 -19.13 7.44 21.33
N GLY A 299 -19.11 8.76 21.19
CA GLY A 299 -18.04 9.45 20.49
C GLY A 299 -16.71 9.24 21.21
N CYS A 300 -15.62 9.06 20.47
CA CYS A 300 -14.31 8.72 21.04
C CYS A 300 -13.39 9.92 21.28
N GLN A 301 -13.94 11.12 21.47
CA GLN A 301 -13.15 12.36 21.57
C GLN A 301 -12.11 12.34 22.71
N HIS A 302 -12.34 11.50 23.74
CA HIS A 302 -11.42 11.25 24.85
C HIS A 302 -10.91 9.80 24.91
N GLY A 303 -10.95 9.08 23.79
CA GLY A 303 -10.67 7.64 23.73
C GLY A 303 -11.91 6.77 23.96
N CYS A 304 -11.71 5.46 23.89
CA CYS A 304 -12.74 4.46 24.17
C CYS A 304 -12.50 3.83 25.55
N ASN A 305 -13.57 3.52 26.27
CA ASN A 305 -13.48 3.04 27.66
C ASN A 305 -13.24 1.53 27.73
N GLY A 306 -13.65 0.77 26.71
CA GLY A 306 -13.46 -0.67 26.66
C GLY A 306 -12.04 -1.06 26.30
N LYS A 307 -11.50 -2.08 26.99
CA LYS A 307 -10.14 -2.61 26.77
C LYS A 307 -9.89 -3.07 25.32
N ASP A 308 -10.93 -3.56 24.65
CA ASP A 308 -10.87 -4.01 23.25
C ASP A 308 -11.63 -3.10 22.29
N GLU A 309 -11.98 -1.89 22.74
CA GLU A 309 -12.60 -0.88 21.89
C GLU A 309 -11.54 -0.06 21.18
N VAL A 310 -11.75 0.15 19.89
CA VAL A 310 -10.91 1.01 19.06
C VAL A 310 -11.75 2.14 18.50
N CYS A 311 -11.16 3.33 18.36
CA CYS A 311 -11.85 4.42 17.71
C CYS A 311 -11.61 4.41 16.21
N ILE A 312 -12.70 4.36 15.43
CA ILE A 312 -12.68 4.49 13.98
C ILE A 312 -13.29 5.83 13.54
N LYS A 313 -12.95 6.27 12.32
CA LYS A 313 -13.56 7.44 11.63
C LYS A 313 -13.35 8.78 12.36
N VAL A 314 -12.29 8.89 13.17
CA VAL A 314 -11.96 10.11 13.95
C VAL A 314 -11.85 11.35 13.06
N GLU A 315 -11.28 11.17 11.88
CA GLU A 315 -11.02 12.25 10.93
C GLU A 315 -12.29 12.81 10.28
N ILE A 316 -13.39 12.07 10.33
CA ILE A 316 -14.66 12.46 9.72
C ILE A 316 -15.46 13.28 10.74
N GLY A 317 -15.49 14.60 10.54
CA GLY A 317 -16.27 15.52 11.38
C GLY A 317 -15.81 15.62 12.84
N GLY A 318 -14.61 15.13 13.16
CA GLY A 318 -14.00 15.20 14.50
C GLY A 318 -14.71 14.36 15.56
N LYS A 319 -15.65 13.49 15.16
CA LYS A 319 -16.47 12.65 16.04
C LYS A 319 -16.29 11.20 15.61
N GLY A 320 -15.19 10.59 16.03
CA GLY A 320 -14.96 9.16 15.83
C GLY A 320 -15.90 8.30 16.66
N VAL A 321 -16.00 7.03 16.29
CA VAL A 321 -16.93 6.06 16.88
C VAL A 321 -16.15 4.92 17.51
N CYS A 322 -16.45 4.60 18.78
CA CYS A 322 -15.90 3.43 19.44
C CYS A 322 -16.58 2.16 18.94
N VAL A 323 -15.77 1.21 18.47
CA VAL A 323 -16.22 -0.12 18.06
C VAL A 323 -15.41 -1.21 18.75
N LEU A 324 -16.06 -2.30 19.11
CA LEU A 324 -15.37 -3.49 19.62
C LEU A 324 -14.73 -4.21 18.44
N SER A 325 -13.40 -4.17 18.32
CA SER A 325 -12.65 -4.80 17.24
C SER A 325 -11.30 -5.29 17.72
N THR A 326 -10.83 -6.40 17.16
CA THR A 326 -9.50 -6.97 17.39
C THR A 326 -8.44 -6.39 16.47
N THR A 327 -8.79 -5.43 15.59
CA THR A 327 -7.83 -4.74 14.73
C THR A 327 -6.85 -3.94 15.59
N ARG A 328 -5.55 -4.15 15.38
CA ARG A 328 -4.45 -3.45 16.07
C ARG A 328 -3.46 -2.91 15.04
N TYR A 329 -2.78 -1.83 15.39
CA TYR A 329 -1.68 -1.28 14.59
C TYR A 329 -0.36 -1.70 15.23
N VAL A 330 0.55 -2.23 14.40
CA VAL A 330 1.90 -2.59 14.80
C VAL A 330 2.87 -1.70 14.03
N PRO A 331 3.70 -0.87 14.70
CA PRO A 331 4.64 -0.02 14.00
C PRO A 331 5.68 -0.89 13.28
N ALA A 332 5.90 -0.61 11.99
CA ALA A 332 6.81 -1.37 11.15
C ALA A 332 8.10 -0.58 10.90
N TYR A 333 9.21 -1.05 11.46
CA TYR A 333 10.54 -0.47 11.32
C TYR A 333 11.61 -1.51 11.65
N SER A 334 12.88 -1.23 11.32
CA SER A 334 13.99 -2.13 11.61
C SER A 334 14.11 -2.42 13.11
N THR A 335 14.28 -3.69 13.44
CA THR A 335 14.59 -4.18 14.80
C THR A 335 15.93 -3.66 15.32
N ARG A 336 16.79 -3.15 14.42
CA ARG A 336 18.06 -2.50 14.74
C ARG A 336 17.92 -1.00 14.98
N LEU A 337 16.72 -0.43 14.94
CA LEU A 337 16.49 0.96 15.29
C LEU A 337 15.86 1.04 16.68
N LYS A 338 16.34 1.98 17.48
CA LYS A 338 15.81 2.28 18.81
C LYS A 338 15.62 3.79 18.95
N PHE A 339 14.42 4.21 19.30
CA PHE A 339 14.13 5.60 19.61
C PHE A 339 14.39 5.85 21.09
N GLU A 340 15.30 6.76 21.42
CA GLU A 340 15.59 7.17 22.80
C GLU A 340 15.89 8.66 22.86
N SER A 341 15.32 9.36 23.83
CA SER A 341 15.60 10.78 24.08
C SER A 341 15.41 11.67 22.84
N GLY A 342 14.41 11.37 22.01
CA GLY A 342 14.10 12.16 20.81
C GLY A 342 14.97 11.84 19.59
N VAL A 343 15.85 10.84 19.66
CA VAL A 343 16.74 10.47 18.55
C VAL A 343 16.69 8.98 18.22
N TRP A 344 16.85 8.67 16.95
CA TRP A 344 16.97 7.30 16.44
C TRP A 344 18.42 6.82 16.54
N ASN A 345 18.63 5.72 17.27
CA ASN A 345 19.92 5.05 17.42
C ASN A 345 19.94 3.74 16.63
N VAL A 346 21.06 3.47 15.96
CA VAL A 346 21.28 2.19 15.27
C VAL A 346 21.96 1.21 16.22
N LEU A 347 21.26 0.12 16.52
CA LEU A 347 21.76 -0.99 17.30
C LEU A 347 22.68 -1.88 16.45
N SER A 348 23.66 -2.48 17.13
CA SER A 348 24.50 -3.51 16.53
C SER A 348 23.66 -4.74 16.16
N PRO A 349 23.98 -5.45 15.07
CA PRO A 349 23.29 -6.68 14.71
C PRO A 349 23.31 -7.69 15.86
N ASN A 350 22.17 -8.30 16.16
CA ASN A 350 22.10 -9.33 17.18
C ASN A 350 22.58 -10.67 16.60
N SER A 351 23.81 -11.07 16.89
CA SER A 351 24.41 -12.32 16.38
C SER A 351 23.72 -13.59 16.87
N SER A 352 22.91 -13.50 17.93
CA SER A 352 22.18 -14.65 18.48
C SER A 352 20.91 -14.97 17.70
N GLU A 353 20.42 -14.05 16.88
CA GLU A 353 19.19 -14.23 16.10
C GLU A 353 19.48 -14.09 14.61
N LYS A 354 19.23 -15.16 13.84
CA LYS A 354 19.50 -15.19 12.40
C LYS A 354 18.87 -14.00 11.66
N MET A 355 17.63 -13.66 12.01
CA MET A 355 16.90 -12.54 11.41
C MET A 355 17.44 -11.17 11.83
N GLY A 356 17.99 -11.06 13.04
CA GLY A 356 18.63 -9.84 13.56
C GLY A 356 20.00 -9.54 12.93
N ILE A 357 20.70 -10.55 12.41
CA ILE A 357 21.96 -10.38 11.67
C ILE A 357 21.72 -9.68 10.33
N VAL A 358 20.65 -10.05 9.64
CA VAL A 358 20.33 -9.60 8.28
C VAL A 358 19.26 -8.51 8.24
N ASP A 359 18.98 -7.86 9.37
CA ASP A 359 17.94 -6.82 9.43
C ASP A 359 18.44 -5.51 8.77
N PRO A 360 17.79 -5.07 7.68
CA PRO A 360 18.22 -3.88 6.97
C PRO A 360 17.81 -2.62 7.73
N VAL A 361 18.60 -1.55 7.57
CA VAL A 361 18.29 -0.24 8.12
C VAL A 361 18.10 0.73 6.96
N TRP A 362 16.90 1.28 6.85
CA TRP A 362 16.55 2.29 5.85
C TRP A 362 16.22 3.59 6.56
N THR A 363 16.80 4.68 6.09
CA THR A 363 16.54 6.04 6.58
C THR A 363 16.35 6.95 5.39
N GLU A 364 15.26 7.70 5.39
CA GLU A 364 15.00 8.72 4.39
C GLU A 364 15.62 10.06 4.82
N SER A 365 16.21 10.81 3.89
CA SER A 365 16.77 12.13 4.17
C SER A 365 15.67 13.14 4.45
N ASN A 366 15.86 14.03 5.42
CA ASN A 366 14.97 15.17 5.59
C ASN A 366 15.19 16.20 4.48
N TRP A 367 14.11 16.81 3.99
CA TRP A 367 14.15 17.96 3.08
C TRP A 367 13.22 19.07 3.58
N ASN A 368 13.53 20.32 3.23
CA ASN A 368 12.68 21.46 3.59
C ASN A 368 11.54 21.64 2.60
N SER A 369 11.85 22.10 1.38
CA SER A 369 10.89 22.24 0.30
C SER A 369 11.52 21.76 -1.00
N ILE A 370 10.80 20.89 -1.70
CA ILE A 370 11.16 20.44 -3.04
C ILE A 370 10.31 21.28 -3.99
N GLY A 371 10.97 22.00 -4.90
CA GLY A 371 10.28 22.84 -5.87
C GLY A 371 11.04 22.88 -7.19
N MET A 372 10.30 22.87 -8.29
CA MET A 372 10.83 23.06 -9.63
C MET A 372 10.39 24.43 -10.13
N ARG A 373 11.34 25.22 -10.65
CA ARG A 373 11.05 26.51 -11.28
C ARG A 373 11.74 26.58 -12.63
N VAL A 374 11.02 27.11 -13.62
CA VAL A 374 11.54 27.34 -14.97
C VAL A 374 11.63 28.86 -15.17
N TYR A 375 12.81 29.33 -15.55
CA TYR A 375 13.06 30.74 -15.83
C TYR A 375 14.11 30.88 -16.92
N THR A 376 14.07 31.99 -17.65
CA THR A 376 15.09 32.34 -18.62
C THR A 376 16.33 32.87 -17.91
N VAL A 377 17.50 32.37 -18.29
CA VAL A 377 18.78 32.84 -17.75
C VAL A 377 19.30 33.95 -18.65
N GLN A 378 19.58 35.12 -18.07
CA GLN A 378 20.13 36.26 -18.78
C GLN A 378 21.60 36.02 -19.15
N ASN A 379 22.07 36.66 -20.22
CA ASN A 379 23.46 36.53 -20.64
C ASN A 379 24.41 37.17 -19.61
N ALA A 380 25.38 36.40 -19.11
CA ALA A 380 26.35 36.87 -18.12
C ALA A 380 27.14 38.12 -18.55
N ALA A 381 27.33 38.36 -19.85
CA ALA A 381 27.94 39.59 -20.34
C ALA A 381 27.07 40.82 -20.04
N TYR A 382 25.75 40.70 -20.21
CA TYR A 382 24.80 41.76 -19.87
C TYR A 382 24.83 42.06 -18.37
N ASP A 383 24.83 41.03 -17.52
CA ASP A 383 24.90 41.19 -16.06
C ASP A 383 26.18 41.91 -15.63
N ARG A 384 27.31 41.59 -16.27
CA ARG A 384 28.58 42.30 -16.05
C ARG A 384 28.49 43.77 -16.47
N PHE A 385 27.89 44.08 -17.63
CA PHE A 385 27.71 45.47 -18.06
C PHE A 385 26.82 46.26 -17.09
N VAL A 386 25.71 45.66 -16.63
CA VAL A 386 24.83 46.29 -15.62
C VAL A 386 25.58 46.54 -14.32
N LEU A 387 26.35 45.57 -13.83
CA LEU A 387 27.15 45.69 -12.61
C LEU A 387 28.21 46.80 -12.74
N PHE A 388 29.03 46.77 -13.79
CA PHE A 388 30.07 47.78 -13.99
C PHE A 388 29.50 49.16 -14.25
N GLY A 389 28.38 49.25 -14.98
CA GLY A 389 27.65 50.50 -15.16
C GLY A 389 27.16 51.07 -13.83
N GLY A 390 26.57 50.24 -12.97
CA GLY A 390 26.12 50.63 -11.63
C GLY A 390 27.26 51.10 -10.71
N ILE A 391 28.39 50.38 -10.70
CA ILE A 391 29.59 50.78 -9.94
C ILE A 391 30.11 52.14 -10.42
N THR A 392 30.23 52.31 -11.75
CA THR A 392 30.75 53.53 -12.36
C THR A 392 29.87 54.73 -12.01
N LEU A 393 28.54 54.60 -12.14
CA LEU A 393 27.60 55.66 -11.77
C LEU A 393 27.67 56.02 -10.28
N THR A 394 27.89 55.02 -9.41
CA THR A 394 28.02 55.22 -7.96
C THR A 394 29.31 55.97 -7.62
N ILE A 395 30.44 55.64 -8.27
CA ILE A 395 31.70 56.37 -8.09
C ILE A 395 31.53 57.81 -8.57
N PHE A 396 30.94 58.01 -9.75
CA PHE A 396 30.71 59.35 -10.28
C PHE A 396 29.81 60.18 -9.37
N SER A 397 28.72 59.62 -8.83
CA SER A 397 27.85 60.34 -7.91
C SER A 397 28.57 60.69 -6.60
N TYR A 398 29.36 59.76 -6.05
CA TYR A 398 30.16 60.00 -4.85
C TYR A 398 31.20 61.11 -5.04
N LEU A 399 31.79 61.23 -6.23
CA LEU A 399 32.74 62.32 -6.56
C LEU A 399 32.04 63.63 -6.93
N ALA A 400 30.87 63.56 -7.58
CA ALA A 400 30.08 64.71 -8.00
C ALA A 400 29.45 65.46 -6.81
N ILE A 401 29.05 64.76 -5.75
CA ILE A 401 28.42 65.36 -4.55
C ILE A 401 29.37 66.32 -3.80
N PRO A 402 30.61 65.94 -3.40
CA PRO A 402 31.52 66.85 -2.74
C PRO A 402 31.98 67.98 -3.68
N THR A 403 32.20 67.70 -4.97
CA THR A 403 32.57 68.75 -5.94
C THR A 403 31.46 69.78 -6.09
N THR A 404 30.20 69.38 -6.26
CA THR A 404 29.08 70.33 -6.30
C THR A 404 28.90 71.10 -5.00
N LYS A 405 29.09 70.47 -3.83
CA LYS A 405 29.10 71.18 -2.53
C LYS A 405 30.23 72.21 -2.41
N THR A 406 31.40 71.95 -2.99
CA THR A 406 32.51 72.92 -3.01
C THR A 406 32.30 74.07 -3.98
N PHE A 407 31.69 73.81 -5.15
CA PHE A 407 31.48 74.84 -6.18
C PHE A 407 30.21 75.66 -5.98
N PHE A 408 29.20 75.10 -5.33
CA PHE A 408 27.96 75.78 -4.95
C PHE A 408 27.75 75.71 -3.43
N PRO A 409 28.58 76.41 -2.64
CA PRO A 409 28.34 76.53 -1.21
C PRO A 409 26.97 77.18 -1.00
N LYS A 410 26.14 76.59 -0.13
CA LYS A 410 24.86 77.21 0.27
C LYS A 410 25.16 78.61 0.82
N GLN A 411 24.52 79.64 0.24
CA GLN A 411 24.45 80.98 0.80
C GLN A 411 23.77 80.96 2.17
#